data_AF-A0A496ZKV8-F1
#
_entry.id   AF-A0A496ZKV8-F1
#
_cell.length_a   1.000
_cell.length_b   1.000
_cell.length_c   1.000
_cell.angle_alpha   90.00
_cell.angle_beta   90.00
_cell.angle_gamma   90.00
#
_symmetry.space_group_name_H-M   'P 1'
#
loop_
_entity.id
_entity.type
_entity.pdbx_description
1 polymer ?
#
loop_
_entity_poly.entity_id
_entity_poly.type
_entity_poly.pdbx_seq_one_letter_code
_entity_poly.pdbx_strand_id
1 'polypeptide(L)'
;MMSLDLSKDIEVGKKVSLNIKPTFVAIGKNFSGELSYSNKINSIIDSIEYGELLCSIKLSSAESIFESIITVESASRMNLKVGDEVIALIKASELSISEILQ
;
A
#
# COMPACT_ATOMS: atom_id res chain seq x y z
N MET A 1 5.23 9.12 -11.53
CA MET A 1 4.63 10.35 -11.00
C MET A 1 3.19 10.38 -11.44
N MET A 2 2.26 10.81 -10.57
CA MET A 2 0.90 11.16 -10.98
C MET A 2 0.98 11.91 -12.31
N SER A 3 0.35 11.29 -13.29
CA SER A 3 0.53 11.53 -14.71
C SER A 3 0.14 12.96 -15.06
N LEU A 4 1.14 13.84 -15.21
CA LEU A 4 0.90 15.17 -15.78
C LEU A 4 0.44 15.07 -17.25
N ASP A 5 0.77 13.96 -17.93
CA ASP A 5 0.33 13.63 -19.28
C ASP A 5 -0.38 12.26 -19.30
N LEU A 6 -1.63 12.20 -18.81
CA LEU A 6 -2.48 11.02 -19.01
C LEU A 6 -2.71 10.85 -20.51
N SER A 7 -2.60 9.62 -21.03
CA SER A 7 -2.95 9.33 -22.43
C SER A 7 -4.40 9.74 -22.69
N LYS A 8 -4.70 10.26 -23.89
CA LYS A 8 -6.06 10.66 -24.28
C LYS A 8 -7.10 9.55 -24.12
N ASP A 9 -6.66 8.30 -24.13
CA ASP A 9 -7.51 7.13 -23.96
C ASP A 9 -7.97 6.90 -22.50
N ILE A 10 -7.45 7.65 -21.52
CA ILE A 10 -7.93 7.59 -20.13
C ILE A 10 -9.09 8.55 -19.96
N GLU A 11 -10.27 7.98 -19.74
CA GLU A 11 -11.52 8.72 -19.54
C GLU A 11 -12.24 8.26 -18.27
N VAL A 12 -13.09 9.13 -17.73
CA VAL A 12 -13.92 8.81 -16.56
C VAL A 12 -14.80 7.60 -16.87
N GLY A 13 -14.84 6.63 -15.95
CA GLY A 13 -15.63 5.41 -16.07
C GLY A 13 -14.85 4.21 -16.60
N LYS A 14 -13.63 4.39 -17.13
CA LYS A 14 -12.77 3.26 -17.51
C LYS A 14 -12.21 2.57 -16.28
N LYS A 15 -12.17 1.23 -16.35
CA LYS A 15 -11.45 0.42 -15.36
C LYS A 15 -9.97 0.44 -15.72
N VAL A 16 -9.12 0.50 -14.71
CA VAL A 16 -7.67 0.52 -14.88
C VAL A 16 -7.02 -0.39 -13.86
N SER A 17 -5.87 -0.94 -14.21
CA SER A 17 -4.97 -1.55 -13.24
C SER A 17 -4.05 -0.48 -12.67
N LEU A 18 -3.91 -0.46 -11.34
CA LEU A 18 -3.04 0.44 -10.62
C LEU A 18 -1.79 -0.30 -10.15
N ASN A 19 -0.66 0.38 -10.19
CA ASN A 19 0.61 -0.11 -9.72
C ASN A 19 1.20 0.82 -8.66
N ILE A 20 1.85 0.21 -7.66
CA ILE A 20 2.60 0.90 -6.61
C ILE A 20 3.81 0.07 -6.20
N LYS A 21 4.90 0.76 -5.84
CA LYS A 21 6.06 0.09 -5.25
C LYS A 21 5.77 -0.24 -3.77
N PRO A 22 6.09 -1.45 -3.28
CA PRO A 22 5.88 -1.83 -1.88
C PRO A 22 6.52 -0.88 -0.85
N THR A 23 7.63 -0.22 -1.21
CA THR A 23 8.31 0.79 -0.37
C THR A 23 7.52 2.09 -0.18
N PHE A 24 6.44 2.30 -0.94
CA PHE A 24 5.53 3.44 -0.81
C PHE A 24 4.23 3.10 -0.08
N VAL A 25 4.11 1.88 0.43
CA VAL A 25 2.99 1.44 1.25
C VAL A 25 3.42 1.54 2.71
N ALA A 26 2.95 2.56 3.42
CA ALA A 26 3.19 2.68 4.86
C ALA A 26 2.16 1.85 5.65
N ILE A 27 2.51 1.44 6.87
CA ILE A 27 1.63 0.68 7.76
C ILE A 27 1.23 1.54 8.95
N GLY A 28 -0.08 1.64 9.20
CA GLY A 28 -0.64 2.16 10.44
C GLY A 28 -1.24 1.03 11.28
N LYS A 29 -0.90 0.98 12.57
CA LYS A 29 -1.53 0.09 13.56
C LYS A 29 -2.03 0.94 14.72
N ASN A 30 -3.29 0.74 15.12
CA ASN A 30 -3.94 1.52 16.19
C ASN A 30 -3.84 3.04 16.00
N PHE A 31 -3.82 3.51 14.75
CA PHE A 31 -3.65 4.93 14.45
C PHE A 31 -4.93 5.71 14.72
N SER A 32 -4.79 6.86 15.38
CA SER A 32 -5.85 7.87 15.54
C SER A 32 -5.33 9.23 15.10
N GLY A 33 -6.12 9.96 14.30
CA GLY A 33 -5.78 11.32 13.85
C GLY A 33 -5.93 11.49 12.33
N GLU A 34 -5.37 12.58 11.82
CA GLU A 34 -5.42 12.93 10.40
C GLU A 34 -4.09 12.63 9.70
N LEU A 35 -4.18 12.15 8.45
CA LEU A 35 -3.03 11.81 7.60
C LEU A 35 -3.25 12.37 6.20
N SER A 36 -2.19 12.87 5.58
CA SER A 36 -2.17 13.30 4.17
C SER A 36 -2.13 12.14 3.17
N TYR A 37 -2.43 10.92 3.63
CA TYR A 37 -2.55 9.72 2.80
C TYR A 37 -4.02 9.59 2.37
N SER A 38 -4.31 9.93 1.12
CA SER A 38 -5.66 9.87 0.56
C SER A 38 -6.17 8.44 0.41
N ASN A 39 -5.27 7.46 0.22
CA ASN A 39 -5.64 6.06 0.10
C ASN A 39 -5.29 5.33 1.39
N LYS A 40 -6.34 4.83 2.08
CA LYS A 40 -6.25 4.11 3.34
C LYS A 40 -6.98 2.78 3.14
N ILE A 41 -6.27 1.67 3.20
CA ILE A 41 -6.80 0.35 2.89
C ILE A 41 -6.71 -0.52 4.15
N ASN A 42 -7.85 -0.84 4.75
CA ASN A 42 -7.92 -1.81 5.85
C ASN A 42 -7.43 -3.16 5.35
N SER A 43 -6.44 -3.73 6.06
CA SER A 43 -5.74 -4.94 5.64
C SER A 43 -5.38 -5.82 6.82
N ILE A 44 -5.19 -7.10 6.58
CA ILE A 44 -4.68 -8.08 7.54
C ILE A 44 -3.25 -8.46 7.12
N ILE A 45 -2.37 -8.62 8.10
CA ILE A 45 -1.02 -9.14 7.85
C ILE A 45 -1.09 -10.66 7.64
N ASP A 46 -0.81 -11.12 6.42
CA ASP A 46 -0.76 -12.54 6.08
C ASP A 46 0.58 -13.18 6.45
N SER A 47 1.68 -12.48 6.19
CA SER A 47 3.04 -12.94 6.48
C SER A 47 4.01 -11.78 6.64
N ILE A 48 5.05 -11.99 7.45
CA ILE A 48 6.17 -11.06 7.61
C ILE A 48 7.47 -11.81 7.37
N GLU A 49 8.26 -11.34 6.42
CA GLU A 49 9.63 -11.83 6.16
C GLU A 49 10.63 -10.79 6.65
N TYR A 50 11.41 -11.13 7.68
CA TYR A 50 12.42 -10.24 8.25
C TYR A 50 13.78 -10.46 7.56
N GLY A 51 14.29 -9.42 6.93
CA GLY A 51 15.70 -9.32 6.55
C GLY A 51 16.53 -8.65 7.66
N GLU A 52 17.74 -8.19 7.32
CA GLU A 52 18.63 -7.51 8.27
C GLU A 52 18.18 -6.06 8.56
N LEU A 53 17.86 -5.30 7.51
CA LEU A 53 17.46 -3.89 7.61
C LEU A 53 15.97 -3.67 7.33
N LEU A 54 15.44 -4.41 6.36
CA LEU A 54 14.07 -4.29 5.86
C LEU A 54 13.31 -5.59 6.11
N CYS A 55 11.99 -5.48 6.18
CA CYS A 55 11.09 -6.62 6.18
C CYS A 55 10.03 -6.45 5.08
N SER A 56 9.64 -7.56 4.46
CA SER A 56 8.52 -7.63 3.53
C SER A 56 7.28 -8.08 4.29
N ILE A 57 6.19 -7.33 4.15
CA ILE A 57 4.93 -7.60 4.83
C ILE A 57 3.87 -7.81 3.77
N LYS A 58 3.35 -9.03 3.71
CA LYS A 58 2.24 -9.37 2.83
C LYS A 58 0.93 -9.01 3.51
N LEU A 59 0.10 -8.26 2.77
CA LEU A 59 -1.16 -7.72 3.25
C LEU A 59 -2.29 -8.24 2.36
N SER A 60 -3.40 -8.62 2.98
CA SER A 60 -4.66 -8.91 2.31
C SER A 60 -5.72 -7.86 2.69
N SER A 61 -6.41 -7.34 1.70
CA SER A 61 -7.65 -6.58 1.87
C SER A 61 -8.82 -7.36 1.27
N ALA A 62 -10.04 -6.81 1.33
CA ALA A 62 -11.22 -7.47 0.75
C ALA A 62 -11.11 -7.72 -0.77
N GLU A 63 -10.33 -6.89 -1.48
CA GLU A 63 -10.29 -6.88 -2.95
C GLU A 63 -8.91 -7.23 -3.53
N SER A 64 -7.84 -7.14 -2.73
CA SER A 64 -6.47 -7.18 -3.24
C SER A 64 -5.48 -7.80 -2.24
N ILE A 65 -4.41 -8.37 -2.78
CA ILE A 65 -3.22 -8.77 -2.03
C ILE A 65 -2.05 -7.92 -2.53
N PHE A 66 -1.28 -7.36 -1.62
CA PHE A 66 -0.15 -6.50 -1.93
C PHE A 66 0.88 -6.54 -0.82
N GLU A 67 2.03 -5.90 -1.04
CA GLU A 67 3.14 -5.91 -0.11
C GLU A 67 3.49 -4.51 0.37
N SER A 68 4.02 -4.45 1.60
CA SER A 68 4.68 -3.28 2.16
C SER A 68 6.09 -3.65 2.56
N ILE A 69 7.06 -2.80 2.20
CA ILE A 69 8.44 -2.93 2.65
C ILE A 69 8.74 -1.80 3.63
N ILE A 70 9.00 -2.15 4.89
CA ILE A 70 9.37 -1.21 5.96
C ILE A 70 10.63 -1.67 6.68
N THR A 71 11.20 -0.81 7.52
CA THR A 71 12.37 -1.19 8.33
C THR A 71 12.01 -2.23 9.38
N VAL A 72 12.93 -3.16 9.65
CA VAL A 72 12.81 -4.14 10.74
C VAL A 72 12.57 -3.44 12.08
N GLU A 73 13.25 -2.30 12.30
CA GLU A 73 13.06 -1.47 13.48
C GLU A 73 11.61 -0.98 13.62
N SER A 74 10.98 -0.54 12.54
CA SER A 74 9.59 -0.07 12.58
C SER A 74 8.62 -1.21 12.85
N ALA A 75 8.78 -2.36 12.16
CA ALA A 75 7.96 -3.54 12.41
C ALA A 75 8.07 -4.03 13.86
N SER A 76 9.28 -4.00 14.42
CA SER A 76 9.56 -4.40 15.81
C SER A 76 8.98 -3.40 16.81
N ARG A 77 9.18 -2.09 16.60
CA ARG A 77 8.63 -1.01 17.45
C ARG A 77 7.10 -1.04 17.49
N MET A 78 6.47 -1.38 16.37
CA MET A 78 5.01 -1.51 16.25
C MET A 78 4.49 -2.87 16.75
N ASN A 79 5.39 -3.82 17.05
CA ASN A 79 5.06 -5.20 17.42
C ASN A 79 4.07 -5.81 16.42
N LEU A 80 4.42 -5.74 15.12
CA LEU A 80 3.62 -6.31 14.04
C LEU A 80 3.68 -7.84 14.08
N LYS A 81 2.53 -8.47 13.84
CA LYS A 81 2.33 -9.91 13.87
C LYS A 81 1.40 -10.34 12.75
N VAL A 82 1.57 -11.58 12.29
CA VAL A 82 0.59 -12.22 11.42
C VAL A 82 -0.77 -12.24 12.10
N GLY A 83 -1.82 -11.88 11.34
CA GLY A 83 -3.18 -11.73 11.83
C GLY A 83 -3.51 -10.36 12.41
N ASP A 84 -2.55 -9.43 12.53
CA ASP A 84 -2.87 -8.06 12.94
C ASP A 84 -3.72 -7.37 11.87
N GLU A 85 -4.75 -6.65 12.34
CA GLU A 85 -5.46 -5.65 11.55
C GLU A 85 -4.63 -4.36 11.48
N VAL A 86 -4.37 -3.91 10.27
CA VAL A 86 -3.60 -2.69 9.98
C VAL A 86 -4.28 -1.87 8.89
N ILE A 87 -3.85 -0.61 8.76
CA ILE A 87 -4.23 0.24 7.64
C ILE A 87 -2.99 0.43 6.77
N ALA A 88 -3.07 -0.03 5.52
CA ALA A 88 -2.08 0.33 4.52
C ALA A 88 -2.35 1.75 4.01
N LEU A 89 -1.33 2.59 4.09
CA LEU A 89 -1.39 4.00 3.80
C LEU A 89 -0.58 4.29 2.54
N ILE A 90 -1.27 4.74 1.50
CA ILE A 90 -0.68 5.02 0.19
C ILE A 90 -0.91 6.48 -0.18
N LYS A 91 0.19 7.21 -0.40
CA LYS A 91 0.10 8.58 -0.89
C LYS A 91 -0.31 8.56 -2.36
N ALA A 92 -1.30 9.37 -2.73
CA ALA A 92 -1.85 9.35 -4.08
C ALA A 92 -0.79 9.64 -5.17
N SER A 93 0.25 10.41 -4.85
CA SER A 93 1.35 10.73 -5.76
C SER A 93 2.21 9.53 -6.18
N GLU A 94 2.17 8.43 -5.41
CA GLU A 94 3.00 7.23 -5.64
C GLU A 94 2.26 6.13 -6.41
N LEU A 95 0.98 6.34 -6.74
CA LEU A 95 0.22 5.46 -7.61
C LEU A 95 0.49 5.76 -9.08
N SER A 96 0.45 4.70 -9.89
CA SER A 96 0.52 4.77 -11.35
C SER A 96 -0.57 3.93 -11.97
N ILE A 97 -1.09 4.35 -13.12
CA ILE A 97 -1.92 3.50 -13.97
C ILE A 97 -0.97 2.62 -14.79
N SER A 98 -1.10 1.29 -14.67
CA SER A 98 -0.31 0.36 -15.47
C SER A 98 -0.94 0.12 -16.83
N GLU A 99 -2.26 -0.09 -16.87
CA GLU A 99 -3.02 -0.34 -18.09
C GLU A 99 -4.50 -0.03 -17.91
N ILE A 100 -5.21 0.12 -19.04
CA ILE A 100 -6.66 0.26 -19.10
C ILE A 100 -7.26 -1.13 -19.29
N LEU A 101 -8.18 -1.50 -18.41
CA LEU A 101 -8.94 -2.74 -18.51
C LEU A 101 -10.16 -2.47 -19.42
N GLN A 102 -10.37 -3.33 -20.41
CA GLN A 102 -11.48 -3.23 -21.37
C GLN A 102 -12.85 -3.28 -20.69
#